data_AF-A0A973Q4T7-F1
#
_entry.id   AF-A0A973Q4T7-F1
#
_cell.length_a   1.000
_cell.length_b   1.000
_cell.length_c   1.000
_cell.angle_alpha   90.00
_cell.angle_beta   90.00
_cell.angle_gamma   90.00
#
_symmetry.space_group_name_H-M   'P 1'
#
loop_
_entity.id
_entity.type
_entity.pdbx_description
1 polymer ?
#
loop_
_entity_poly.entity_id
_entity_poly.type
_entity_poly.pdbx_seq_one_letter_code
_entity_poly.pdbx_strand_id
1 'polypeptide(L)' 'MDLSEGLAGWTDWDGAAFVVGRSLGIFAESVSFTQVKSVFWTDNPLGKALHEVLLQLVAAGVLERREEPDEQFLWSGR' A
#
# COMPACT_ATOMS: atom_id res chain seq x y z
N MET A 1 -13.51 -0.97 0.36
CA MET A 1 -12.69 -1.08 -0.88
C MET A 1 -11.81 -2.31 -0.77
N ASP A 2 -11.84 -3.18 -1.77
CA ASP A 2 -11.02 -4.40 -1.79
C ASP A 2 -9.57 -4.09 -2.23
N LEU A 3 -8.62 -4.82 -1.64
CA LEU A 3 -7.19 -4.61 -1.90
C LEU A 3 -6.83 -4.88 -3.37
N SER A 4 -7.45 -5.90 -3.97
CA SER A 4 -7.26 -6.26 -5.38
C SER A 4 -7.72 -5.16 -6.34
N GLU A 5 -8.85 -4.52 -6.04
CA GLU A 5 -9.35 -3.38 -6.83
C GLU A 5 -8.47 -2.15 -6.65
N GLY A 6 -8.04 -1.87 -5.41
CA GLY A 6 -7.20 -0.71 -5.10
C GLY A 6 -5.78 -0.78 -5.66
N LEU A 7 -5.30 -1.98 -6.01
CA LEU A 7 -3.97 -2.24 -6.59
C LEU A 7 -4.05 -2.87 -7.98
N ALA A 8 -5.13 -2.63 -8.73
CA ALA A 8 -5.28 -3.14 -10.11
C ALA A 8 -4.28 -2.53 -11.11
N GLY A 9 -3.62 -1.43 -10.73
CA GLY A 9 -2.54 -0.78 -11.48
C GLY A 9 -1.30 -0.56 -10.61
N TRP A 10 -0.14 -0.40 -11.25
CA TRP A 10 1.10 -0.07 -10.56
C TRP A 10 0.92 1.21 -9.74
N THR A 11 1.11 1.08 -8.44
CA THR A 11 0.87 2.13 -7.45
C THR A 11 2.11 2.30 -6.59
N ASP A 12 2.53 3.55 -6.38
CA ASP A 12 3.69 3.88 -5.53
C ASP A 12 3.51 3.33 -4.11
N TRP A 13 4.63 3.04 -3.44
CA TRP A 13 4.63 2.33 -2.16
C TRP A 13 3.72 2.96 -1.11
N ASP A 14 3.63 4.28 -1.05
CA ASP A 14 2.84 5.02 -0.07
C ASP A 14 1.34 4.96 -0.39
N GLY A 15 0.97 5.08 -1.66
CA GLY A 15 -0.37 4.83 -2.16
C GLY A 15 -0.81 3.39 -1.90
N ALA A 16 0.08 2.42 -2.15
CA ALA A 16 -0.21 1.02 -1.91
C ALA A 16 -0.37 0.71 -0.42
N ALA A 17 0.50 1.27 0.44
CA ALA A 17 0.42 1.13 1.89
C ALA A 17 -0.87 1.76 2.44
N PHE A 18 -1.32 2.87 1.86
CA PHE A 18 -2.61 3.48 2.17
C PHE A 18 -3.79 2.59 1.80
N VAL A 19 -3.79 1.95 0.63
CA VAL A 19 -4.83 0.99 0.23
C VAL A 19 -4.86 -0.20 1.19
N VAL A 20 -3.70 -0.78 1.54
CA VAL A 20 -3.61 -1.84 2.56
C VAL A 20 -4.21 -1.37 3.89
N GLY A 21 -3.84 -0.17 4.36
CA GLY A 21 -4.39 0.40 5.58
C GLY A 21 -5.91 0.58 5.54
N ARG A 22 -6.48 0.94 4.38
CA ARG A 22 -7.94 1.00 4.20
C ARG A 22 -8.58 -0.39 4.23
N SER A 23 -8.00 -1.37 3.55
CA SER A 23 -8.52 -2.75 3.52
C SER A 23 -8.44 -3.43 4.90
N LEU A 24 -7.47 -3.06 5.74
CA LEU A 24 -7.37 -3.51 7.13
C LEU A 24 -8.28 -2.73 8.10
N GLY A 25 -8.98 -1.69 7.63
CA GLY A 25 -9.84 -0.84 8.46
C GLY A 25 -9.10 0.18 9.33
N ILE A 26 -7.81 0.41 9.11
CA ILE A 26 -6.99 1.39 9.83
C ILE A 26 -7.37 2.82 9.41
N PHE A 27 -7.60 3.03 8.11
CA PHE A 27 -8.07 4.29 7.57
C PHE A 27 -9.54 4.18 7.16
N ALA A 28 -10.38 5.09 7.69
CA ALA A 28 -11.79 5.14 7.32
C ALA A 28 -11.98 5.52 5.85
N GLU A 29 -13.10 5.13 5.25
CA GLU A 29 -13.34 5.39 3.82
C GLU A 29 -13.43 6.87 3.45
N SER A 30 -13.80 7.72 4.42
CA SER A 30 -13.86 9.17 4.28
C SER A 30 -12.49 9.86 4.37
N VAL A 31 -11.45 9.14 4.81
CA VAL A 31 -10.10 9.68 4.93
C VAL A 31 -9.42 9.62 3.56
N SER A 32 -8.96 10.77 3.10
CA SER A 32 -8.13 10.89 1.90
C SER A 32 -6.64 10.68 2.22
N PHE A 33 -5.88 10.25 1.21
CA PHE A 33 -4.43 10.09 1.33
C PHE A 33 -3.73 11.36 1.85
N THR A 34 -4.10 12.54 1.34
CA THR A 34 -3.49 13.82 1.73
C THR A 34 -3.59 14.11 3.22
N GLN A 35 -4.64 13.64 3.90
CA GLN A 35 -4.83 13.81 5.35
C GLN A 35 -3.87 12.95 6.17
N VAL A 36 -3.43 11.81 5.62
CA VAL A 36 -2.57 10.83 6.30
C VAL A 36 -1.19 10.71 5.67
N LYS A 37 -0.85 11.50 4.65
CA LYS A 37 0.42 11.42 3.94
C LYS A 37 1.66 11.48 4.84
N SER A 38 1.56 12.17 5.99
CA SER A 38 2.65 12.22 6.97
C SER A 38 2.98 10.86 7.57
N VAL A 39 2.04 9.90 7.60
CA VAL A 39 2.28 8.51 8.00
C VAL A 39 3.30 7.85 7.06
N PHE A 40 3.33 8.22 5.79
CA PHE A 40 4.22 7.61 4.80
C PHE A 40 5.48 8.45 4.53
N TRP A 41 5.40 9.77 4.70
CA TRP A 41 6.51 10.67 4.37
C TRP A 41 7.35 11.09 5.59
N THR A 42 7.14 10.44 6.74
CA THR A 42 7.94 10.65 7.95
C THR A 42 8.40 9.30 8.51
N ASP A 43 9.25 9.32 9.54
CA ASP A 43 9.69 8.10 10.24
C ASP A 43 8.59 7.51 11.14
N ASN A 44 7.43 7.21 10.56
CA ASN A 44 6.24 6.79 11.30
C ASN A 44 6.20 5.25 11.44
N PRO A 45 6.03 4.71 12.67
CA PRO A 45 5.95 3.25 12.88
C PRO A 45 4.81 2.56 12.12
N LEU A 46 3.67 3.23 11.94
CA LEU A 46 2.54 2.68 11.19
C LEU A 46 2.86 2.61 9.69
N GLY A 47 3.51 3.64 9.13
CA GLY A 47 3.96 3.63 7.74
C GLY A 47 4.92 2.49 7.45
N LYS A 48 5.91 2.29 8.33
CA LYS A 48 6.85 1.16 8.25
C LYS A 48 6.14 -0.19 8.30
N ALA A 49 5.21 -0.37 9.24
CA ALA A 49 4.47 -1.62 9.38
C ALA A 49 3.63 -1.94 8.13
N LEU A 50 2.96 -0.92 7.55
CA LEU A 50 2.18 -1.09 6.33
C LEU A 50 3.07 -1.42 5.12
N HIS A 51 4.25 -0.81 5.05
CA HIS A 51 5.24 -1.14 4.01
C HIS A 51 5.75 -2.59 4.13
N GLU A 52 6.08 -3.05 5.34
CA GLU A 52 6.44 -4.45 5.58
C GLU A 52 5.33 -5.42 5.16
N VAL A 53 4.06 -5.08 5.40
CA VAL A 53 2.93 -5.90 4.91
C VAL A 53 2.94 -6.01 3.38
N LEU A 54 3.22 -4.94 2.64
CA LEU A 54 3.36 -5.00 1.18
C LEU A 54 4.46 -5.98 0.78
N LEU A 55 5.64 -5.90 1.41
CA LEU A 55 6.76 -6.80 1.14
C LEU A 55 6.42 -8.27 1.43
N GLN A 56 5.70 -8.54 2.51
CA GLN A 56 5.23 -9.91 2.83
C GLN A 56 4.20 -10.41 1.81
N LEU A 57 3.31 -9.56 1.31
CA LEU A 57 2.35 -9.92 0.26
C LEU A 57 3.05 -10.19 -1.08
N VAL A 58 4.14 -9.48 -1.38
CA VAL A 58 5.01 -9.78 -2.53
C VAL A 58 5.68 -11.14 -2.35
N ALA A 59 6.26 -11.39 -1.17
CA ALA A 59 6.89 -12.68 -0.86
C ALA A 59 5.92 -13.86 -0.95
N ALA A 60 4.64 -13.63 -0.63
CA ALA A 60 3.56 -14.61 -0.76
C ALA A 60 3.02 -14.76 -2.20
N GLY A 61 3.46 -13.93 -3.16
CA GLY A 61 2.99 -13.94 -4.54
C GLY A 61 1.59 -13.34 -4.74
N VAL A 62 1.09 -12.56 -3.79
CA VAL A 62 -0.18 -11.82 -3.88
C VAL A 62 0.01 -10.52 -4.67
N LEU A 63 1.14 -9.85 -4.45
CA LEU A 63 1.52 -8.62 -5.15
C LEU A 63 2.77 -8.83 -5.99
N GLU A 64 2.87 -8.07 -7.06
CA GLU A 64 4.13 -7.83 -7.78
C GLU A 64 4.76 -6.53 -7.28
N ARG A 65 6.10 -6.44 -7.35
CA ARG A 65 6.90 -5.29 -6.94
C ARG A 65 7.89 -4.92 -8.03
N ARG A 66 8.07 -3.64 -8.27
CA ARG A 66 9.15 -3.09 -9.11
C ARG A 66 9.80 -1.89 -8.44
N GLU A 67 11.06 -1.62 -8.75
CA GLU A 67 11.87 -0.59 -8.09
C GLU A 67 12.03 0.70 -8.92
N GLU A 68 11.79 0.67 -10.24
CA GLU A 68 11.89 1.83 -11.12
C GLU A 68 10.53 2.18 -11.76
N PRO A 69 10.19 3.47 -11.93
CA PRO A 69 10.97 4.68 -11.56
C PRO A 69 11.00 4.98 -10.05
N ASP A 70 10.03 4.46 -9.30
CA ASP A 70 9.95 4.45 -7.84
C ASP A 70 9.44 3.07 -7.42
N GLU A 71 9.56 2.74 -6.13
CA GLU A 71 9.02 1.47 -5.61
C GLU A 71 7.50 1.42 -5.77
N GLN A 72 7.02 0.43 -6.52
CA GLN A 72 5.63 0.30 -6.92
C GLN A 72 5.12 -1.13 -6.77
N PHE A 73 3.82 -1.26 -6.50
CA PHE A 73 3.14 -2.51 -6.25
C PHE A 73 1.92 -2.67 -7.15
N LEU A 74 1.61 -3.92 -7.52
CA LEU A 74 0.48 -4.30 -8.36
C LEU A 74 -0.13 -5.61 -7.84
N TRP A 75 -1.46 -5.75 -7.91
CA TRP A 75 -2.14 -7.02 -7.64
C TRP A 75 -1.78 -8.06 -8.71
N SER A 76 -1.26 -9.22 -8.29
CA SER A 76 -0.77 -10.26 -9.23
C SER A 76 -1.90 -11.00 -9.97
N GLY A 77 -3.17 -10.82 -9.56
CA GLY A 77 -4.33 -11.40 -10.26
C GLY A 77 -4.47 -12.92 -10.13
N ARG A 78 -3.74 -13.52 -9.20
CA ARG A 78 -3.67 -14.96 -8.99
C ARG A 78 -4.80 -15.51 -8.13
#